data_AF-A0A9P7BZC6-F1
#
_entry.id   AF-A0A9P7BZC6-F1
#
_cell.length_a   1.000
_cell.length_b   1.000
_cell.length_c   1.000
_cell.angle_alpha   90.00
_cell.angle_beta   90.00
_cell.angle_gamma   90.00
#
_symmetry.space_group_name_H-M   'P 1'
#
loop_
_entity.id
_entity.type
_entity.pdbx_description
1 polymer ?
#
loop_
_entity_poly.entity_id
_entity_poly.type
_entity_poly.pdbx_seq_one_letter_code
_entity_poly.pdbx_strand_id
1 'polypeptide(L)'
;MVKVNIKTNKLDPNYEGPYKVKRITQGGSYVLEDEMGELLSKNYPPSALKLISQDEVISTDKFYQVEAILAHKKLKGKYLYTVGQKTAPTQLSFSEIPV
;
A
#
# COMPACT_ATOMS: atom_id res chain seq x y z
N MET A 1 -5.30 13.93 -5.05
CA MET A 1 -4.65 15.22 -5.39
C MET A 1 -5.46 16.39 -4.88
N VAL A 2 -4.81 17.52 -4.61
CA VAL A 2 -5.43 18.77 -4.14
C VAL A 2 -5.32 19.85 -5.21
N LYS A 3 -6.40 20.60 -5.46
CA LYS A 3 -6.39 21.73 -6.38
C LYS A 3 -5.66 22.93 -5.78
N VAL A 4 -4.76 23.54 -6.55
CA VAL A 4 -4.00 24.73 -6.15
C VAL A 4 -4.82 25.98 -6.49
N ASN A 5 -5.15 26.78 -5.48
CA ASN A 5 -5.91 28.02 -5.65
C ASN A 5 -5.01 29.24 -5.94
N ILE A 6 -3.76 29.21 -5.48
CA ILE A 6 -2.81 30.32 -5.60
C ILE A 6 -1.63 29.82 -6.43
N LYS A 7 -1.47 30.35 -7.64
CA LYS A 7 -0.34 30.04 -8.51
C LYS A 7 0.63 31.21 -8.53
N THR A 8 1.92 30.91 -8.42
CA THR A 8 2.98 31.91 -8.52
C THR A 8 3.37 32.19 -9.97
N ASN A 9 3.22 31.21 -10.86
CA ASN A 9 3.57 31.26 -12.27
C ASN A 9 2.48 30.58 -13.11
N LYS A 10 2.32 31.02 -14.37
CA LYS A 10 1.36 30.44 -15.32
C LYS A 10 1.66 28.97 -15.65
N LEU A 11 2.92 28.56 -15.50
CA LEU A 11 3.38 27.18 -15.71
C LEU A 11 3.23 26.29 -14.47
N ASP A 12 2.78 26.83 -13.33
CA ASP A 12 2.60 26.02 -12.12
C ASP A 12 1.48 24.99 -12.29
N PRO A 13 1.66 23.78 -11.75
CA PRO A 13 0.68 22.72 -11.83
C PRO A 13 -0.66 23.13 -11.19
N ASN A 14 -1.78 22.67 -11.77
CA ASN A 14 -3.12 22.94 -11.24
C ASN A 14 -3.44 22.12 -9.99
N TYR A 15 -2.71 21.02 -9.79
CA TYR A 15 -2.93 20.08 -8.72
C TYR A 15 -1.61 19.70 -8.08
N GLU A 16 -1.61 19.63 -6.77
CA GLU A 16 -0.50 19.15 -5.95
C GLU A 16 -0.76 17.71 -5.52
N GLY A 17 0.33 16.93 -5.55
CA GLY A 17 0.56 15.68 -4.81
C GLY A 17 -0.45 14.54 -4.96
N PRO A 18 -0.02 13.28 -4.99
CA PRO A 18 -0.85 12.19 -4.49
C PRO A 18 -0.93 12.32 -2.96
N TYR A 19 -2.15 12.44 -2.43
CA TYR A 19 -2.37 12.51 -0.99
C TYR A 19 -3.32 11.41 -0.57
N LYS A 20 -3.06 10.81 0.60
CA LYS A 20 -3.93 9.81 1.22
C LYS A 20 -4.88 10.48 2.20
N VAL A 21 -6.11 10.01 2.23
CA VAL A 21 -7.10 10.50 3.21
C VAL A 21 -6.85 9.79 4.53
N LYS A 22 -6.47 10.54 5.58
CA LYS A 22 -6.28 9.98 6.93
C LYS A 22 -7.58 9.94 7.71
N ARG A 23 -8.35 11.02 7.64
CA ARG A 23 -9.52 11.27 8.49
C ARG A 23 -10.53 12.18 7.81
N ILE A 24 -11.81 11.94 8.11
CA ILE A 24 -12.92 12.86 7.82
C ILE A 24 -13.28 13.58 9.12
N THR A 25 -13.33 14.90 9.07
CA THR A 25 -13.77 15.73 10.20
C THR A 25 -15.30 15.73 10.30
N GLN A 26 -15.84 16.10 11.46
CA GLN A 26 -17.30 16.16 11.67
C GLN A 26 -18.01 17.11 10.68
N GLY A 27 -17.30 18.11 10.15
CA GLY A 27 -17.80 19.03 9.12
C GLY A 27 -17.68 18.53 7.68
N GLY A 28 -17.29 17.27 7.45
CA GLY A 28 -17.15 16.71 6.10
C GLY A 28 -15.88 17.12 5.34
N SER A 29 -14.97 17.86 5.98
CA SER A 29 -13.66 18.15 5.42
C SER A 29 -12.68 17.00 5.68
N TYR A 30 -11.72 16.84 4.79
CA TYR A 30 -10.73 15.76 4.82
C TYR A 30 -9.39 16.25 5.36
N VAL A 31 -8.78 15.42 6.19
CA VAL A 31 -7.37 15.54 6.60
C VAL A 31 -6.56 14.63 5.71
N LEU A 32 -5.55 15.19 5.06
CA LEU A 32 -4.72 14.51 4.10
C LEU A 32 -3.33 14.22 4.67
N GLU A 33 -2.75 13.12 4.22
CA GLU A 33 -1.43 12.63 4.56
C GLU A 33 -0.60 12.52 3.26
N ASP A 34 0.64 12.99 3.32
CA ASP A 34 1.59 12.89 2.21
C ASP A 34 2.23 11.49 2.14
N GLU A 35 3.00 11.22 1.08
CA GLU A 35 3.71 9.95 0.90
C GLU A 35 4.72 9.66 2.01
N MET A 36 5.26 10.71 2.66
CA MET A 36 6.14 10.61 3.82
C MET A 36 5.39 10.33 5.15
N GLY A 37 4.05 10.27 5.13
CA GLY A 37 3.25 10.08 6.34
C GLY A 37 3.01 11.36 7.14
N GLU A 38 3.41 12.52 6.62
CA GLU A 38 3.14 13.81 7.26
C GLU A 38 1.72 14.28 7.01
N LEU A 39 1.06 14.77 8.05
CA LEU A 39 -0.29 15.31 7.95
C LEU A 39 -0.25 16.75 7.46
N LEU A 40 -1.03 17.05 6.45
CA LEU A 40 -1.25 18.41 6.00
C LEU A 40 -1.95 19.21 7.11
N SER A 41 -1.39 20.38 7.42
CA SER A 41 -1.90 21.28 8.46
C SER A 41 -3.33 21.79 8.17
N LYS A 42 -3.76 21.76 6.89
CA LYS A 42 -5.05 22.28 6.43
C LYS A 42 -6.04 21.14 6.18
N ASN A 43 -7.31 21.42 6.49
CA ASN A 43 -8.44 20.57 6.10
C ASN A 43 -8.92 20.97 4.70
N TYR A 44 -9.20 19.98 3.85
CA TYR A 44 -9.62 20.22 2.47
C TYR A 44 -11.08 19.80 2.25
N PRO A 45 -11.91 20.64 1.61
CA PRO A 45 -13.26 20.26 1.23
C PRO A 45 -13.22 19.29 0.04
N PRO A 46 -14.25 18.43 -0.14
CA PRO A 46 -14.32 17.50 -1.27
C PRO A 46 -14.19 18.19 -2.63
N SER A 47 -14.71 19.40 -2.78
CA SER A 47 -14.64 20.17 -4.04
C SER A 47 -13.21 20.59 -4.44
N ALA A 48 -12.28 20.62 -3.50
CA ALA A 48 -10.86 20.91 -3.75
C ALA A 48 -10.04 19.64 -4.03
N LEU A 49 -10.65 18.46 -3.90
CA LEU A 49 -9.99 17.17 -4.07
C LEU A 49 -10.30 16.58 -5.42
N LYS A 50 -9.29 15.97 -6.02
CA LYS A 50 -9.44 15.10 -7.18
C LYS A 50 -9.04 13.69 -6.79
N LEU A 51 -10.03 12.79 -6.83
CA LEU A 51 -9.81 11.35 -6.76
C LEU A 51 -8.97 10.94 -7.96
N ILE A 52 -7.90 10.20 -7.67
CA ILE A 52 -7.06 9.56 -8.67
C ILE A 52 -7.12 8.06 -8.42
N SER A 53 -7.32 7.28 -9.47
CA SER A 53 -7.10 5.84 -9.38
C SER A 53 -5.59 5.66 -9.33
N GLN A 54 -5.07 5.39 -8.14
CA GLN A 54 -3.72 4.84 -8.02
C GLN A 54 -3.90 3.34 -8.23
N ASP A 55 -3.24 2.78 -9.26
CA ASP A 55 -3.05 1.34 -9.31
C ASP A 55 -2.42 0.97 -7.98
N GLU A 56 -3.13 0.18 -7.17
CA GLU A 56 -2.64 -0.23 -5.87
C GLU A 56 -1.24 -0.80 -6.13
N VAL A 57 -0.21 -0.19 -5.54
CA VAL A 57 1.06 -0.89 -5.36
C VAL A 57 0.70 -1.99 -4.37
N ILE A 58 0.19 -3.09 -4.92
CA ILE A 58 -0.24 -4.27 -4.21
C ILE A 58 0.99 -4.61 -3.36
N SER A 59 0.92 -4.34 -2.06
CA SER A 59 1.98 -4.74 -1.16
C SER A 59 2.05 -6.25 -1.26
N THR A 60 3.11 -6.74 -1.90
CA THR A 60 3.37 -8.17 -2.12
C THR A 60 3.36 -8.94 -0.80
N ASP A 61 3.47 -8.24 0.33
CA ASP A 61 3.37 -8.72 1.70
C ASP A 61 2.09 -9.53 2.02
N LYS A 62 0.97 -9.27 1.31
CA LYS A 62 -0.31 -9.98 1.56
C LYS A 62 -0.59 -11.12 0.58
N PHE A 63 0.29 -11.35 -0.39
CA PHE A 63 0.09 -12.36 -1.43
C PHE A 63 1.15 -13.44 -1.30
N TYR A 64 0.73 -14.63 -0.89
CA TYR A 64 1.59 -15.80 -0.88
C TYR A 64 1.42 -16.54 -2.21
N GLN A 65 2.51 -16.62 -2.98
CA GLN A 65 2.54 -17.46 -4.17
C GLN A 65 2.60 -18.93 -3.75
N VAL A 66 1.56 -19.70 -4.10
CA VAL A 66 1.50 -21.13 -3.81
C VAL A 66 2.25 -21.88 -4.90
N GLU A 67 3.41 -22.45 -4.57
CA GLU A 67 4.20 -23.26 -5.51
C GLU A 67 3.66 -24.68 -5.64
N ALA A 68 3.21 -25.30 -4.53
CA ALA A 68 2.74 -26.67 -4.53
C ALA A 68 1.67 -26.93 -3.47
N ILE A 69 0.67 -27.72 -3.86
CA ILE A 69 -0.35 -28.26 -2.95
C ILE A 69 0.18 -29.59 -2.42
N LEU A 70 0.54 -29.64 -1.14
CA LEU A 70 1.15 -30.81 -0.51
C LEU A 70 0.12 -31.87 -0.11
N ALA A 71 -1.07 -31.45 0.31
CA ALA A 71 -2.13 -32.36 0.73
C ALA A 71 -3.50 -31.69 0.64
N HIS A 72 -4.55 -32.49 0.52
CA HIS A 72 -5.94 -32.03 0.62
C HIS A 72 -6.74 -32.89 1.61
N LYS A 73 -7.65 -32.28 2.36
CA LYS A 73 -8.56 -32.96 3.29
C LYS A 73 -10.00 -32.52 3.02
N LYS A 74 -10.91 -33.49 2.87
CA LYS A 74 -12.34 -33.23 2.69
C LYS A 74 -13.04 -33.20 4.04
N LEU A 75 -13.68 -32.09 4.39
CA LEU A 75 -14.42 -31.92 5.64
C LEU A 75 -15.78 -31.28 5.36
N LYS A 76 -16.88 -31.96 5.74
CA LYS A 76 -18.27 -31.46 5.62
C LYS A 76 -18.58 -30.74 4.29
N GLY A 77 -18.15 -31.31 3.16
CA GLY A 77 -18.40 -30.76 1.83
C GLY A 77 -17.44 -29.66 1.35
N LYS A 78 -16.43 -29.29 2.14
CA LYS A 78 -15.36 -28.36 1.76
C LYS A 78 -14.02 -29.07 1.65
N TYR A 79 -13.13 -28.59 0.78
CA TYR A 79 -11.75 -29.08 0.65
C TYR A 79 -10.81 -28.09 1.34
N LEU A 80 -10.01 -28.58 2.28
CA LEU A 80 -8.88 -27.85 2.85
C LEU A 80 -7.62 -28.29 2.12
N TYR A 81 -6.77 -27.33 1.77
CA TYR A 81 -5.49 -27.57 1.12
C TYR A 81 -4.35 -27.16 2.05
N THR A 82 -3.41 -28.06 2.27
CA THR A 82 -2.15 -27.74 2.93
C THR A 82 -1.17 -27.34 1.85
N VAL A 83 -0.72 -26.09 1.89
CA VAL A 83 0.25 -25.52 0.95
C VAL A 83 1.60 -25.38 1.64
N GLY A 84 2.67 -25.74 0.95
CA GLY A 84 4.03 -25.53 1.45
C GLY A 84 4.58 -24.19 0.97
N GLN A 85 5.15 -23.41 1.88
CA GLN A 85 5.96 -22.23 1.53
C GLN A 85 7.44 -22.61 1.73
N LYS A 86 8.28 -22.47 0.70
CA LYS A 86 9.73 -22.50 0.87
C LYS A 86 10.20 -21.08 1.16
N THR A 87 10.58 -20.81 2.41
CA THR A 87 11.54 -19.74 2.71
C THR A 87 12.83 -20.08 1.95
N ALA A 88 13.36 -19.13 1.17
CA ALA A 88 14.56 -19.31 0.37
C ALA A 88 15.73 -19.88 1.21
N PRO A 89 16.61 -20.72 0.64
CA PRO A 89 17.77 -21.20 1.37
C PRO A 89 18.69 -20.01 1.66
N THR A 90 18.73 -19.54 2.90
CA THR A 90 19.87 -18.77 3.40
C THR A 90 21.10 -19.64 3.15
N GLN A 91 21.99 -19.20 2.26
CA GLN A 91 23.31 -19.80 2.09
C GLN A 91 24.03 -19.65 3.44
N LEU A 92 23.97 -20.68 4.27
CA LEU A 92 24.84 -20.82 5.42
C LEU A 92 26.22 -21.14 4.85
N SER A 93 27.01 -20.09 4.64
CA SER A 93 28.43 -20.20 4.35
C SER A 93 29.10 -20.84 5.55
N PHE A 94 29.36 -22.15 5.49
CA PHE A 94 30.28 -22.80 6.41
C PHE A 94 31.69 -22.39 6.00
N SER A 95 32.30 -21.47 6.75
CA SER A 95 33.74 -21.27 6.70
C SER A 95 34.40 -22.47 7.40
N GLU A 96 35.06 -23.33 6.63
CA GLU A 96 35.96 -24.35 7.18
C GLU A 96 37.09 -23.65 7.96
N ILE A 97 37.23 -24.03 9.24
CA ILE A 97 38.39 -23.67 10.06
C ILE A 97 39.38 -24.83 9.87
N PRO A 98 40.57 -24.64 9.28
CA PRO A 98 41.58 -25.68 9.28
C PRO A 98 42.24 -25.80 10.67
N VAL A 99 42.57 -27.05 11.00
CA VAL A 99 43.19 -27.54 12.25
C VAL A 99 44.60 -27.00 12.44
#